data_AF-A0A5T0KKR7-F1
#
_entry.id   AF-A0A5T0KKR7-F1
#
_cell.length_a   1.000
_cell.length_b   1.000
_cell.length_c   1.000
_cell.angle_alpha   90.00
_cell.angle_beta   90.00
_cell.angle_gamma   90.00
#
_symmetry.space_group_name_H-M   'P 1'
#
loop_
_entity.id
_entity.type
_entity.pdbx_description
1 polymer ?
#
loop_
_entity_poly.entity_id
_entity_poly.type
_entity_poly.pdbx_seq_one_letter_code
_entity_poly.pdbx_strand_id
1 'polypeptide(L)'
;MSETYEIYTPNGLTLDVEKDTNKILFKENVKPTGNYTEEYSKAVFKSYHIMKNSPYKDYKPQYLDPNLYTGQSSTLLEFKDWQSIYLKDPIKGAIAPWTKAEKAYYKSLKTKRERYKYLVIRSGLRSVVIDIPYDAYANVDEKGRLVNEDYAYIYDEVSSHRGTLKSYSFFNEWELSALLLGNIKASPTAAVGFKARQQQALFLQAQLGDKNAFKSLGLAVLCSNSFLTGQHWNKLRAKMIYDLHDYHYESLLDEFGMLPFLDEIIGADWTIDLNKYDFAYDEEGRIIWALYNDIEKGKLKDPRDIDSTPESRNKFDDAMDGYENGMVTRFDVDIRNERDERSAKLTMDTLVLSAKLAALTPPQGYPNAPYYFTPERLEWIYKRGYLDKLLDPRIPAIYRYNFPQELRAKIRAYAKEHNIKE
;
A
#
# COMPACT_ATOMS: atom_id res chain seq x y z
N MET A 1 9.09 -0.57 -42.39
CA MET A 1 8.51 -0.82 -41.05
C MET A 1 8.39 0.54 -40.38
N SER A 2 7.21 0.89 -39.85
CA SER A 2 7.09 2.09 -39.02
C SER A 2 8.04 1.92 -37.83
N GLU A 3 8.76 2.98 -37.47
CA GLU A 3 9.48 2.97 -36.21
C GLU A 3 8.47 2.92 -35.06
N THR A 4 8.81 2.20 -33.99
CA THR A 4 7.97 2.09 -32.79
C THR A 4 8.72 2.55 -31.53
N TYR A 5 7.96 2.81 -30.48
CA TYR A 5 8.48 2.95 -29.11
C TYR A 5 7.59 2.18 -28.12
N GLU A 6 8.16 1.78 -26.99
CA GLU A 6 7.45 1.01 -25.97
C GLU A 6 6.76 1.92 -24.93
N ILE A 7 5.56 1.52 -24.53
CA ILE A 7 4.89 1.99 -23.31
C ILE A 7 4.52 0.78 -22.45
N TYR A 8 4.29 1.02 -21.16
CA TYR A 8 3.93 -0.03 -20.21
C TYR A 8 2.58 0.27 -19.55
N THR A 9 1.79 -0.77 -19.35
CA THR A 9 0.53 -0.73 -18.58
C THR A 9 0.81 -0.76 -17.08
N PRO A 10 -0.18 -0.45 -16.21
CA PRO A 10 -0.01 -0.44 -14.75
C PRO A 10 0.46 -1.75 -14.11
N ASN A 11 0.31 -2.86 -14.82
CA ASN A 11 0.75 -4.18 -14.39
C ASN A 11 1.98 -4.68 -15.16
N GLY A 12 2.71 -3.79 -15.81
CA GLY A 12 4.00 -4.08 -16.43
C GLY A 12 3.95 -4.77 -17.80
N LEU A 13 2.79 -4.81 -18.47
CA LEU A 13 2.70 -5.36 -19.83
C LEU A 13 3.17 -4.31 -20.84
N THR A 14 4.01 -4.74 -21.79
CA THR A 14 4.57 -3.87 -22.83
C THR A 14 3.65 -3.75 -24.04
N LEU A 15 3.51 -2.54 -24.56
CA LEU A 15 2.80 -2.21 -25.79
C LEU A 15 3.72 -1.43 -26.73
N ASP A 16 3.70 -1.78 -28.01
CA ASP A 16 4.39 -1.04 -29.06
C ASP A 16 3.48 0.07 -29.60
N VAL A 17 4.06 1.24 -29.85
CA VAL A 17 3.36 2.39 -30.43
C VAL A 17 4.07 2.85 -31.69
N GLU A 18 3.34 2.98 -32.80
CA GLU A 18 3.84 3.55 -34.04
C GLU A 18 4.20 5.04 -33.86
N LYS A 19 5.44 5.44 -34.16
CA LYS A 19 5.91 6.84 -33.95
C LYS A 19 5.14 7.86 -34.80
N ASP A 20 4.76 7.50 -36.03
CA ASP A 20 4.17 8.45 -36.98
C ASP A 20 2.68 8.71 -36.72
N THR A 21 1.99 7.73 -36.14
CA THR A 21 0.52 7.74 -35.99
C THR A 21 0.07 7.76 -34.53
N ASN A 22 0.98 7.47 -33.58
CA ASN A 22 0.67 7.15 -32.19
C ASN A 22 -0.34 6.00 -32.02
N LYS A 23 -0.44 5.11 -33.03
CA LYS A 23 -1.31 3.95 -32.95
C LYS A 23 -0.68 2.90 -32.04
N ILE A 24 -1.44 2.47 -31.04
CA ILE A 24 -1.06 1.37 -30.15
C ILE A 24 -1.28 0.03 -30.88
N LEU A 25 -0.26 -0.81 -30.85
CA LEU A 25 -0.30 -2.18 -31.37
C LEU A 25 -0.71 -3.14 -30.24
N PHE A 26 -2.01 -3.27 -30.02
CA PHE A 26 -2.56 -4.21 -29.04
C PHE A 26 -2.25 -5.66 -29.40
N LYS A 27 -2.09 -6.52 -28.39
CA LYS A 27 -1.99 -7.97 -28.59
C LYS A 27 -3.30 -8.53 -29.14
N GLU A 28 -3.19 -9.62 -29.90
CA GLU A 28 -4.35 -10.25 -30.52
C GLU A 28 -5.41 -10.67 -29.49
N ASN A 29 -6.67 -10.36 -29.82
CA ASN A 29 -7.82 -10.83 -29.07
C ASN A 29 -8.51 -11.95 -29.87
N VAL A 30 -8.93 -13.01 -29.18
CA VAL A 30 -9.68 -14.12 -29.80
C VAL A 30 -11.05 -13.65 -30.33
N LYS A 31 -11.58 -12.53 -29.79
CA LYS A 31 -12.85 -11.94 -30.19
C LYS A 31 -12.63 -10.64 -30.97
N PRO A 32 -13.57 -10.26 -31.86
CA PRO A 32 -13.47 -8.99 -32.59
C PRO A 32 -13.35 -7.77 -31.67
N THR A 33 -12.46 -6.85 -32.02
CA THR A 33 -12.23 -5.54 -31.37
C THR A 33 -12.41 -4.41 -32.39
N GLY A 34 -12.23 -3.15 -32.00
CA GLY A 34 -12.39 -2.00 -32.90
C GLY A 34 -13.37 -0.92 -32.41
N ASN A 35 -14.46 -1.32 -31.75
CA ASN A 35 -15.53 -0.39 -31.37
C ASN A 35 -15.10 0.68 -30.36
N TYR A 36 -14.09 0.38 -29.54
CA TYR A 36 -13.64 1.22 -28.43
C TYR A 36 -12.14 1.56 -28.52
N THR A 37 -11.47 1.20 -29.62
CA THR A 37 -10.01 1.26 -29.73
C THR A 37 -9.48 2.68 -29.52
N GLU A 38 -10.21 3.70 -30.00
CA GLU A 38 -9.81 5.09 -29.85
C GLU A 38 -9.88 5.54 -28.38
N GLU A 39 -11.01 5.33 -27.69
CA GLU A 39 -11.13 5.70 -26.28
C GLU A 39 -10.21 4.87 -25.40
N TYR A 40 -10.05 3.58 -25.71
CA TYR A 40 -9.15 2.70 -24.97
C TYR A 40 -7.70 3.13 -25.11
N SER A 41 -7.25 3.49 -26.33
CA SER A 41 -5.91 4.03 -26.55
C SER A 41 -5.66 5.32 -25.75
N LYS A 42 -6.66 6.22 -25.67
CA LYS A 42 -6.59 7.42 -24.80
C LYS A 42 -6.43 7.04 -23.33
N ALA A 43 -7.13 6.01 -22.85
CA ALA A 43 -7.01 5.53 -21.48
C ALA A 43 -5.62 4.92 -21.20
N VAL A 44 -5.05 4.18 -22.16
CA VAL A 44 -3.70 3.60 -22.07
C VAL A 44 -2.61 4.67 -22.06
N PHE A 45 -2.67 5.68 -22.93
CA PHE A 45 -1.73 6.79 -22.85
C PHE A 45 -1.87 7.57 -21.54
N LYS A 46 -3.10 7.80 -21.08
CA LYS A 46 -3.35 8.45 -19.80
C LYS A 46 -2.74 7.67 -18.63
N SER A 47 -2.92 6.34 -18.57
CA SER A 47 -2.32 5.51 -17.53
C SER A 47 -0.79 5.55 -17.58
N TYR A 48 -0.20 5.40 -18.77
CA TYR A 48 1.25 5.52 -18.98
C TYR A 48 1.80 6.87 -18.49
N HIS A 49 1.15 7.98 -18.85
CA HIS A 49 1.57 9.31 -18.43
C HIS A 49 1.41 9.54 -16.93
N ILE A 50 0.40 8.96 -16.29
CA ILE A 50 0.25 9.01 -14.82
C ILE A 50 1.44 8.33 -14.16
N MET A 51 1.79 7.11 -14.59
CA MET A 51 2.91 6.36 -14.01
C MET A 51 4.25 7.08 -14.22
N LYS A 52 4.50 7.60 -15.43
CA LYS A 52 5.72 8.36 -15.74
C LYS A 52 5.86 9.64 -14.89
N ASN A 53 4.75 10.20 -14.43
CA ASN A 53 4.71 11.38 -13.57
C ASN A 53 4.42 11.05 -12.11
N SER A 54 4.74 9.82 -11.67
CA SER A 54 4.72 9.43 -10.26
C SER A 54 5.48 10.45 -9.40
N PRO A 55 5.00 10.79 -8.20
CA PRO A 55 5.75 11.61 -7.24
C PRO A 55 7.05 10.94 -6.78
N TYR A 56 7.23 9.65 -7.10
CA TYR A 56 8.41 8.87 -6.75
C TYR A 56 9.30 8.55 -7.97
N LYS A 57 9.05 9.17 -9.13
CA LYS A 57 9.85 8.97 -10.35
C LYS A 57 11.36 9.20 -10.17
N ASP A 58 11.74 10.01 -9.19
CA ASP A 58 13.12 10.35 -8.84
C ASP A 58 13.71 9.44 -7.74
N TYR A 59 13.00 8.37 -7.35
CA TYR A 59 13.47 7.37 -6.40
C TYR A 59 14.70 6.66 -6.94
N LYS A 60 15.75 6.55 -6.12
CA LYS A 60 17.01 5.90 -6.48
C LYS A 60 17.29 4.77 -5.50
N PRO A 61 17.22 3.50 -5.94
CA PRO A 61 17.51 2.36 -5.08
C PRO A 61 18.98 2.33 -4.67
N GLN A 62 19.27 1.74 -3.51
CA GLN A 62 20.63 1.50 -3.03
C GLN A 62 20.82 0.01 -2.78
N TYR A 63 21.34 -0.69 -3.78
CA TYR A 63 21.45 -2.14 -3.73
C TYR A 63 22.57 -2.62 -2.79
N LEU A 64 22.28 -3.66 -2.02
CA LEU A 64 23.28 -4.42 -1.29
C LEU A 64 24.14 -5.22 -2.27
N ASP A 65 25.46 -5.25 -2.04
CA ASP A 65 26.41 -5.94 -2.90
C ASP A 65 26.60 -7.39 -2.45
N PRO A 66 26.20 -8.39 -3.26
CA PRO A 66 26.32 -9.80 -2.91
C PRO A 66 27.76 -10.34 -2.96
N ASN A 67 28.70 -9.61 -3.57
CA ASN A 67 30.06 -10.10 -3.77
C ASN A 67 30.96 -9.89 -2.53
N LEU A 68 31.99 -10.72 -2.42
CA LEU A 68 33.03 -10.58 -1.41
C LEU A 68 34.31 -10.04 -2.04
N TYR A 69 34.79 -8.92 -1.54
CA TYR A 69 36.06 -8.31 -1.97
C TYR A 69 37.06 -8.32 -0.83
N THR A 70 38.27 -8.82 -1.10
CA THR A 70 39.35 -8.84 -0.10
C THR A 70 39.65 -7.44 0.40
N GLY A 71 39.61 -7.24 1.73
CA GLY A 71 39.88 -5.95 2.35
C GLY A 71 38.69 -4.98 2.43
N GLN A 72 37.48 -5.40 2.02
CA GLN A 72 36.25 -4.60 2.14
C GLN A 72 35.23 -5.26 3.06
N SER A 73 34.39 -4.45 3.69
CA SER A 73 33.24 -4.93 4.49
C SER A 73 32.16 -5.50 3.55
N SER A 74 31.72 -6.73 3.82
CA SER A 74 30.62 -7.37 3.08
C SER A 74 29.25 -6.90 3.59
N THR A 75 28.26 -6.85 2.69
CA THR A 75 26.85 -6.63 3.05
C THR A 75 26.12 -7.91 3.49
N LEU A 76 26.79 -9.06 3.51
CA LEU A 76 26.20 -10.36 3.84
C LEU A 76 25.60 -10.40 5.25
N LEU A 77 26.25 -9.77 6.24
CA LEU A 77 25.75 -9.74 7.61
C LEU A 77 24.48 -8.88 7.72
N GLU A 78 24.46 -7.72 7.06
CA GLU A 78 23.28 -6.84 6.97
C GLU A 78 22.11 -7.58 6.29
N PHE A 79 22.39 -8.28 5.18
CA PHE A 79 21.39 -9.11 4.51
C PHE A 79 20.88 -10.24 5.40
N LYS A 80 21.74 -10.99 6.09
CA LYS A 80 21.31 -12.12 6.93
C LYS A 80 20.49 -11.68 8.14
N ASP A 81 20.85 -10.54 8.73
CA ASP A 81 20.05 -9.89 9.77
C ASP A 81 18.65 -9.54 9.24
N TRP A 82 18.56 -8.87 8.08
CA TRP A 82 17.27 -8.57 7.44
C TRP A 82 16.49 -9.85 7.09
N GLN A 83 17.10 -10.83 6.43
CA GLN A 83 16.45 -12.09 6.04
C GLN A 83 15.79 -12.79 7.24
N SER A 84 16.43 -12.75 8.40
CA SER A 84 15.96 -13.45 9.60
C SER A 84 14.65 -12.89 10.17
N ILE A 85 14.30 -11.65 9.87
CA ILE A 85 13.09 -11.01 10.45
C ILE A 85 11.80 -11.62 9.91
N TYR A 86 11.83 -12.19 8.70
CA TYR A 86 10.65 -12.79 8.05
C TYR A 86 10.35 -14.22 8.52
N LEU A 87 11.20 -14.80 9.39
CA LEU A 87 10.96 -16.12 9.99
C LEU A 87 10.07 -16.06 11.24
N LYS A 88 9.68 -14.86 11.67
CA LYS A 88 8.92 -14.62 12.90
C LYS A 88 7.95 -13.48 12.69
N ASP A 89 6.93 -13.41 13.56
CA ASP A 89 6.06 -12.24 13.65
C ASP A 89 6.89 -10.96 13.88
N PRO A 90 6.48 -9.80 13.33
CA PRO A 90 7.18 -8.54 13.55
C PRO A 90 7.28 -8.20 15.03
N ILE A 91 8.48 -7.83 15.48
CA ILE A 91 8.69 -7.31 16.83
C ILE A 91 7.92 -5.99 16.98
N LYS A 92 7.17 -5.85 18.09
CA LYS A 92 6.41 -4.63 18.38
C LYS A 92 7.32 -3.40 18.37
N GLY A 93 6.89 -2.35 17.69
CA GLY A 93 7.66 -1.11 17.52
C GLY A 93 8.96 -1.23 16.72
N ALA A 94 9.27 -2.37 16.09
CA ALA A 94 10.50 -2.53 15.30
C ALA A 94 10.33 -2.19 13.81
N ILE A 95 9.09 -2.24 13.29
CA ILE A 95 8.77 -1.88 11.91
C ILE A 95 8.43 -0.40 11.86
N ALA A 96 9.10 0.33 10.97
CA ALA A 96 8.96 1.77 10.81
C ALA A 96 8.87 2.52 12.16
N PRO A 97 9.84 2.31 13.07
CA PRO A 97 9.75 2.71 14.46
C PRO A 97 9.57 4.23 14.60
N TRP A 98 8.95 4.62 15.70
CA TRP A 98 8.90 6.01 16.14
C TRP A 98 10.23 6.42 16.78
N THR A 99 10.91 7.39 16.18
CA THR A 99 12.15 7.96 16.76
C THR A 99 11.85 8.79 18.00
N LYS A 100 12.85 9.04 18.86
CA LYS A 100 12.63 9.86 20.06
C LYS A 100 12.26 11.29 19.68
N ALA A 101 12.92 11.85 18.67
CA ALA A 101 12.59 13.17 18.11
C ALA A 101 11.15 13.22 17.60
N GLU A 102 10.71 12.20 16.85
CA GLU A 102 9.37 12.10 16.30
C GLU A 102 8.31 12.09 17.40
N LYS A 103 8.47 11.22 18.41
CA LYS A 103 7.51 11.11 19.53
C LYS A 103 7.36 12.43 20.26
N ALA A 104 8.48 13.11 20.50
CA ALA A 104 8.47 14.38 21.21
C ALA A 104 7.81 15.49 20.39
N TYR A 105 8.06 15.56 19.08
CA TYR A 105 7.36 16.47 18.18
C TYR A 105 5.87 16.17 18.11
N TYR A 106 5.47 14.90 17.95
CA TYR A 106 4.05 14.53 17.91
C TYR A 106 3.32 14.96 19.19
N LYS A 107 3.92 14.71 20.35
CA LYS A 107 3.37 15.11 21.66
C LYS A 107 3.32 16.63 21.85
N SER A 108 4.09 17.41 21.09
CA SER A 108 4.07 18.87 21.18
C SER A 108 2.89 19.51 20.44
N LEU A 109 2.29 18.79 19.48
CA LEU A 109 1.10 19.21 18.73
C LEU A 109 -0.08 19.47 19.67
N LYS A 110 -0.75 20.61 19.48
CA LYS A 110 -1.68 21.22 20.44
C LYS A 110 -3.15 21.00 20.11
N THR A 111 -3.45 20.54 18.91
CA THR A 111 -4.83 20.35 18.45
C THR A 111 -5.06 18.95 17.92
N LYS A 112 -6.33 18.50 18.00
CA LYS A 112 -6.77 17.25 17.38
C LYS A 112 -6.44 17.22 15.89
N ARG A 113 -6.67 18.33 15.17
CA ARG A 113 -6.37 18.43 13.73
C ARG A 113 -4.89 18.23 13.42
N GLU A 114 -3.99 18.86 14.18
CA GLU A 114 -2.55 18.70 13.97
C GLU A 114 -2.10 17.25 14.14
N ARG A 115 -2.57 16.56 15.19
CA ARG A 115 -2.28 15.14 15.42
C ARG A 115 -2.88 14.23 14.37
N TYR A 116 -4.13 14.50 13.97
CA TYR A 116 -4.80 13.80 12.87
C TYR A 116 -3.98 13.88 11.59
N LYS A 117 -3.67 15.11 11.16
CA LYS A 117 -2.87 15.41 9.97
C LYS A 117 -1.51 14.72 10.04
N TYR A 118 -0.88 14.73 11.21
CA TYR A 118 0.40 14.04 11.40
C TYR A 118 0.29 12.53 11.16
N LEU A 119 -0.69 11.85 11.78
CA LEU A 119 -0.88 10.41 11.60
C LEU A 119 -1.23 10.07 10.14
N VAL A 120 -2.05 10.87 9.49
CA VAL A 120 -2.35 10.73 8.05
C VAL A 120 -1.07 10.83 7.22
N ILE A 121 -0.25 11.87 7.43
CA ILE A 121 1.01 12.04 6.69
C ILE A 121 1.96 10.86 6.96
N ARG A 122 2.09 10.46 8.24
CA ARG A 122 2.95 9.35 8.66
C ARG A 122 2.52 8.03 8.02
N SER A 123 1.23 7.79 7.83
CA SER A 123 0.72 6.56 7.20
C SER A 123 1.20 6.37 5.75
N GLY A 124 1.61 7.44 5.08
CA GLY A 124 1.99 7.42 3.66
C GLY A 124 0.81 7.29 2.69
N LEU A 125 -0.43 7.28 3.16
CA LEU A 125 -1.63 7.22 2.32
C LEU A 125 -1.89 8.55 1.61
N ARG A 126 -2.31 8.47 0.34
CA ARG A 126 -2.72 9.58 -0.52
C ARG A 126 -3.99 9.19 -1.26
N SER A 127 -4.89 10.12 -1.50
CA SER A 127 -6.04 9.87 -2.38
C SER A 127 -5.59 9.72 -3.83
N VAL A 128 -6.22 8.79 -4.56
CA VAL A 128 -6.02 8.63 -6.02
C VAL A 128 -7.20 9.18 -6.82
N VAL A 129 -8.32 9.50 -6.17
CA VAL A 129 -9.54 9.98 -6.83
C VAL A 129 -9.55 11.50 -6.95
N ILE A 130 -8.94 12.20 -5.99
CA ILE A 130 -8.75 13.66 -5.98
C ILE A 130 -7.41 14.01 -5.32
N ASP A 131 -6.74 15.06 -5.79
CA ASP A 131 -5.55 15.55 -5.10
C ASP A 131 -5.96 16.32 -3.83
N ILE A 132 -5.39 15.94 -2.70
CA ILE A 132 -5.71 16.53 -1.39
C ILE A 132 -4.43 17.11 -0.80
N PRO A 133 -4.27 18.45 -0.79
CA PRO A 133 -3.11 19.08 -0.19
C PRO A 133 -3.10 18.83 1.33
N TYR A 134 -1.92 18.82 1.94
CA TYR A 134 -1.78 18.56 3.37
C TYR A 134 -2.60 19.49 4.26
N ASP A 135 -2.84 20.72 3.81
CA ASP A 135 -3.63 21.71 4.56
C ASP A 135 -5.14 21.40 4.54
N ALA A 136 -5.61 20.64 3.55
CA ALA A 136 -6.98 20.14 3.52
C ALA A 136 -7.20 18.94 4.46
N TYR A 137 -6.15 18.29 5.00
CA TYR A 137 -6.33 17.16 5.93
C TYR A 137 -7.00 17.59 7.22
N ALA A 138 -8.09 16.90 7.56
CA ALA A 138 -8.94 17.18 8.71
C ALA A 138 -9.23 18.68 8.90
N ASN A 139 -9.48 19.41 7.81
CA ASN A 139 -9.77 20.83 7.75
C ASN A 139 -11.18 21.18 8.29
N VAL A 140 -11.61 20.50 9.36
CA VAL A 140 -12.86 20.73 10.06
C VAL A 140 -12.60 21.01 11.54
N ASP A 141 -13.40 21.90 12.13
CA ASP A 141 -13.40 22.17 13.56
C ASP A 141 -14.14 21.07 14.34
N GLU A 142 -14.19 21.19 15.66
CA GLU A 142 -14.88 20.21 16.53
C GLU A 142 -16.40 20.12 16.28
N LYS A 143 -16.98 21.12 15.61
CA LYS A 143 -18.39 21.16 15.20
C LYS A 143 -18.60 20.66 13.76
N GLY A 144 -17.53 20.19 13.09
CA GLY A 144 -17.56 19.70 11.71
C GLY A 144 -17.58 20.80 10.66
N ARG A 145 -17.32 22.07 11.02
CA ARG A 145 -17.30 23.20 10.07
C ARG A 145 -15.92 23.35 9.48
N LEU A 146 -15.82 23.72 8.20
CA LEU A 146 -14.52 23.93 7.56
C LEU A 146 -13.73 25.05 8.26
N VAL A 147 -12.44 24.79 8.51
CA VAL A 147 -11.54 25.79 9.11
C VAL A 147 -10.95 26.72 8.04
N ASN A 148 -10.74 26.20 6.83
CA ASN A 148 -10.40 26.98 5.64
C ASN A 148 -11.38 26.64 4.51
N GLU A 149 -12.13 27.62 4.01
CA GLU A 149 -13.10 27.45 2.94
C GLU A 149 -12.45 27.25 1.56
N ASP A 150 -11.17 27.58 1.38
CA ASP A 150 -10.43 27.39 0.10
C ASP A 150 -10.46 25.93 -0.39
N TYR A 151 -10.64 24.97 0.53
CA TYR A 151 -10.68 23.54 0.25
C TYR A 151 -12.10 22.95 0.24
N ALA A 152 -13.16 23.77 0.33
CA ALA A 152 -14.54 23.30 0.40
C ALA A 152 -14.90 22.36 -0.77
N TYR A 153 -14.46 22.69 -1.98
CA TYR A 153 -14.71 21.88 -3.17
C TYR A 153 -14.20 20.43 -3.05
N ILE A 154 -13.10 20.20 -2.32
CA ILE A 154 -12.54 18.85 -2.09
C ILE A 154 -13.48 18.06 -1.19
N TYR A 155 -13.98 18.69 -0.13
CA TYR A 155 -14.92 18.07 0.81
C TYR A 155 -16.24 17.74 0.13
N ASP A 156 -16.77 18.66 -0.68
CA ASP A 156 -18.01 18.46 -1.43
C ASP A 156 -17.86 17.33 -2.46
N GLU A 157 -16.77 17.30 -3.21
CA GLU A 157 -16.49 16.26 -4.21
C GLU A 157 -16.35 14.87 -3.58
N VAL A 158 -15.64 14.77 -2.46
CA VAL A 158 -15.51 13.50 -1.73
C VAL A 158 -16.85 13.08 -1.13
N SER A 159 -17.60 14.02 -0.56
CA SER A 159 -18.91 13.72 0.04
C SER A 159 -19.95 13.29 -0.98
N SER A 160 -19.93 13.85 -2.20
CA SER A 160 -20.90 13.50 -3.26
C SER A 160 -20.67 12.10 -3.84
N HIS A 161 -19.43 11.60 -3.80
CA HIS A 161 -19.06 10.27 -4.32
C HIS A 161 -18.94 9.19 -3.25
N ARG A 162 -18.89 9.56 -1.97
CA ARG A 162 -18.83 8.60 -0.87
C ARG A 162 -20.07 7.69 -0.86
N GLY A 163 -19.87 6.41 -0.57
CA GLY A 163 -20.95 5.42 -0.60
C GLY A 163 -21.41 4.99 -2.00
N THR A 164 -20.87 5.57 -3.08
CA THR A 164 -21.19 5.14 -4.45
C THR A 164 -20.41 3.88 -4.84
N LEU A 165 -21.06 2.95 -5.55
CA LEU A 165 -20.44 1.70 -5.99
C LEU A 165 -20.30 1.66 -7.51
N LYS A 166 -19.20 2.23 -8.02
CA LYS A 166 -18.74 2.02 -9.41
C LYS A 166 -17.96 0.72 -9.56
N SER A 167 -17.04 0.48 -8.62
CA SER A 167 -16.38 -0.79 -8.32
C SER A 167 -15.90 -0.74 -6.86
N TYR A 168 -15.50 -1.88 -6.29
CA TYR A 168 -14.91 -1.89 -4.95
C TYR A 168 -13.66 -1.01 -4.85
N SER A 169 -12.86 -0.91 -5.94
CA SER A 169 -11.67 -0.05 -5.97
C SER A 169 -12.04 1.43 -5.90
N PHE A 170 -13.03 1.87 -6.68
CA PHE A 170 -13.50 3.27 -6.58
C PHE A 170 -14.12 3.56 -5.21
N PHE A 171 -14.95 2.66 -4.70
CA PHE A 171 -15.56 2.80 -3.37
C PHE A 171 -14.48 2.99 -2.30
N ASN A 172 -13.47 2.12 -2.28
CA ASN A 172 -12.39 2.18 -1.30
C ASN A 172 -11.60 3.48 -1.35
N GLU A 173 -11.34 4.01 -2.55
CA GLU A 173 -10.57 5.24 -2.71
C GLU A 173 -11.35 6.49 -2.32
N TRP A 174 -12.67 6.50 -2.50
CA TRP A 174 -13.54 7.55 -1.97
C TRP A 174 -13.66 7.48 -0.43
N GLU A 175 -13.82 6.28 0.15
CA GLU A 175 -13.80 6.12 1.61
C GLU A 175 -12.44 6.51 2.20
N LEU A 176 -11.34 6.13 1.55
CA LEU A 176 -10.00 6.57 1.98
C LEU A 176 -9.89 8.08 1.92
N SER A 177 -10.35 8.73 0.84
CA SER A 177 -10.32 10.19 0.72
C SER A 177 -11.10 10.87 1.85
N ALA A 178 -12.29 10.35 2.18
CA ALA A 178 -13.08 10.83 3.30
C ALA A 178 -12.36 10.65 4.64
N LEU A 179 -11.66 9.53 4.83
CA LEU A 179 -10.81 9.30 6.00
C LEU A 179 -9.70 10.36 6.07
N LEU A 180 -8.96 10.64 4.99
CA LEU A 180 -7.91 11.68 5.01
C LEU A 180 -8.45 13.08 5.37
N LEU A 181 -9.71 13.36 5.03
CA LEU A 181 -10.40 14.63 5.30
C LEU A 181 -11.02 14.75 6.69
N GLY A 182 -10.90 13.73 7.55
CA GLY A 182 -11.36 13.79 8.94
C GLY A 182 -12.53 12.87 9.28
N ASN A 183 -13.11 12.16 8.30
CA ASN A 183 -14.21 11.25 8.56
C ASN A 183 -13.72 9.89 9.06
N ILE A 184 -13.55 9.77 10.37
CA ILE A 184 -13.03 8.55 11.01
C ILE A 184 -13.90 7.30 10.82
N LYS A 185 -15.15 7.46 10.37
CA LYS A 185 -16.06 6.34 10.08
C LYS A 185 -15.99 5.89 8.63
N ALA A 186 -15.24 6.61 7.79
CA ALA A 186 -14.97 6.17 6.44
C ALA A 186 -14.01 4.99 6.45
N SER A 187 -14.46 3.86 5.89
CA SER A 187 -13.78 2.57 6.06
C SER A 187 -13.69 1.85 4.71
N PRO A 188 -12.50 1.84 4.09
CA PRO A 188 -12.25 1.02 2.92
C PRO A 188 -12.46 -0.47 3.24
N THR A 189 -13.00 -1.22 2.28
CA THR A 189 -13.19 -2.68 2.40
C THR A 189 -11.93 -3.45 2.02
N ALA A 190 -11.84 -4.73 2.42
CA ALA A 190 -10.77 -5.63 2.00
C ALA A 190 -10.98 -6.29 0.62
N ALA A 191 -11.98 -5.86 -0.15
CA ALA A 191 -12.48 -6.55 -1.35
C ALA A 191 -11.67 -6.31 -2.64
N VAL A 192 -10.56 -5.56 -2.57
CA VAL A 192 -9.64 -5.33 -3.71
C VAL A 192 -8.25 -5.84 -3.40
N GLY A 193 -7.36 -5.97 -4.39
CA GLY A 193 -6.08 -6.66 -4.17
C GLY A 193 -4.96 -5.84 -3.54
N PHE A 194 -5.10 -4.53 -3.35
CA PHE A 194 -4.13 -3.67 -2.65
C PHE A 194 -4.17 -3.87 -1.12
N LYS A 195 -3.75 -5.05 -0.64
CA LYS A 195 -3.88 -5.47 0.76
C LYS A 195 -3.07 -4.62 1.72
N ALA A 196 -1.84 -4.24 1.37
CA ALA A 196 -1.01 -3.39 2.23
C ALA A 196 -1.62 -2.00 2.40
N ARG A 197 -2.23 -1.46 1.33
CA ARG A 197 -2.93 -0.17 1.36
C ARG A 197 -4.17 -0.22 2.25
N GLN A 198 -4.98 -1.26 2.11
CA GLN A 198 -6.18 -1.47 2.94
C GLN A 198 -5.80 -1.65 4.41
N GLN A 199 -4.79 -2.46 4.70
CA GLN A 199 -4.33 -2.70 6.06
C GLN A 199 -3.78 -1.42 6.68
N GLN A 200 -3.00 -0.62 5.95
CA GLN A 200 -2.54 0.68 6.42
C GLN A 200 -3.70 1.64 6.69
N ALA A 201 -4.75 1.63 5.86
CA ALA A 201 -5.94 2.46 6.07
C ALA A 201 -6.71 2.05 7.32
N LEU A 202 -6.90 0.74 7.54
CA LEU A 202 -7.52 0.20 8.75
C LEU A 202 -6.69 0.54 10.00
N PHE A 203 -5.36 0.40 9.92
CA PHE A 203 -4.45 0.74 11.00
C PHE A 203 -4.51 2.24 11.33
N LEU A 204 -4.49 3.10 10.31
CA LEU A 204 -4.66 4.55 10.48
C LEU A 204 -6.01 4.87 11.11
N GLN A 205 -7.11 4.27 10.64
CA GLN A 205 -8.44 4.49 11.19
C GLN A 205 -8.50 4.15 12.69
N ALA A 206 -7.85 3.06 13.12
CA ALA A 206 -7.69 2.72 14.52
C ALA A 206 -6.80 3.74 15.27
N GLN A 207 -5.69 4.17 14.68
CA GLN A 207 -4.83 5.23 15.26
C GLN A 207 -5.58 6.55 15.45
N LEU A 208 -6.58 6.84 14.62
CA LEU A 208 -7.41 8.04 14.71
C LEU A 208 -8.55 7.94 15.74
N GLY A 209 -8.64 6.82 16.48
CA GLY A 209 -9.58 6.64 17.58
C GLY A 209 -10.88 5.91 17.22
N ASP A 210 -10.96 5.25 16.06
CA ASP A 210 -12.14 4.44 15.74
C ASP A 210 -12.09 3.06 16.42
N LYS A 211 -12.97 2.87 17.41
CA LYS A 211 -13.05 1.64 18.20
C LYS A 211 -13.38 0.39 17.35
N ASN A 212 -14.22 0.56 16.33
CA ASN A 212 -14.57 -0.53 15.42
C ASN A 212 -13.39 -0.91 14.53
N ALA A 213 -12.63 0.05 14.00
CA ALA A 213 -11.40 -0.20 13.27
C ALA A 213 -10.37 -0.94 14.13
N PHE A 214 -10.21 -0.54 15.40
CA PHE A 214 -9.35 -1.26 16.34
C PHE A 214 -9.78 -2.72 16.52
N LYS A 215 -11.08 -2.98 16.69
CA LYS A 215 -11.63 -4.34 16.72
C LYS A 215 -11.37 -5.12 15.42
N SER A 216 -11.54 -4.46 14.28
CA SER A 216 -11.35 -5.05 12.95
C SER A 216 -9.89 -5.46 12.69
N LEU A 217 -8.90 -4.82 13.32
CA LEU A 217 -7.51 -5.30 13.29
C LEU A 217 -7.37 -6.70 13.90
N GLY A 218 -8.16 -7.02 14.94
CA GLY A 218 -8.22 -8.36 15.52
C GLY A 218 -8.96 -9.35 14.63
N LEU A 219 -10.05 -8.90 13.98
CA LEU A 219 -10.80 -9.71 13.02
C LEU A 219 -9.96 -10.11 11.80
N ALA A 220 -9.13 -9.20 11.29
CA ALA A 220 -8.28 -9.42 10.11
C ALA A 220 -7.28 -10.58 10.27
N VAL A 221 -7.00 -11.02 11.50
CA VAL A 221 -6.08 -12.12 11.82
C VAL A 221 -6.76 -13.30 12.53
N LEU A 222 -8.10 -13.29 12.68
CA LEU A 222 -8.81 -14.23 13.57
C LEU A 222 -9.07 -15.62 12.94
N CYS A 223 -9.30 -15.70 11.64
CA CYS A 223 -9.74 -16.94 10.97
C CYS A 223 -8.94 -17.25 9.70
N SER A 224 -9.16 -18.44 9.12
CA SER A 224 -8.38 -18.93 7.96
C SER A 224 -8.44 -17.99 6.74
N ASN A 225 -9.52 -17.21 6.59
CA ASN A 225 -9.65 -16.23 5.52
C ASN A 225 -8.80 -14.95 5.73
N SER A 226 -8.01 -14.84 6.80
CA SER A 226 -7.07 -13.72 7.04
C SER A 226 -6.17 -13.46 5.84
N PHE A 227 -5.80 -14.53 5.12
CA PHE A 227 -5.01 -14.45 3.89
C PHE A 227 -5.67 -13.57 2.80
N LEU A 228 -7.01 -13.56 2.69
CA LEU A 228 -7.73 -12.70 1.74
C LEU A 228 -7.55 -11.20 2.03
N THR A 229 -7.13 -10.85 3.24
CA THR A 229 -6.76 -9.48 3.65
C THR A 229 -5.24 -9.25 3.62
N GLY A 230 -4.49 -10.22 3.07
CA GLY A 230 -3.03 -10.24 3.07
C GLY A 230 -2.39 -10.55 4.42
N GLN A 231 -3.18 -10.77 5.48
CA GLN A 231 -2.69 -10.97 6.85
C GLN A 231 -2.48 -12.46 7.17
N HIS A 232 -1.74 -12.76 8.23
CA HIS A 232 -1.52 -14.13 8.69
C HIS A 232 -2.56 -14.52 9.74
N TRP A 233 -2.99 -15.77 9.72
CA TRP A 233 -3.91 -16.27 10.74
C TRP A 233 -3.20 -16.40 12.09
N ASN A 234 -3.52 -15.51 13.03
CA ASN A 234 -2.86 -15.44 14.33
C ASN A 234 -3.86 -15.24 15.48
N LYS A 235 -4.35 -16.36 16.02
CA LYS A 235 -5.34 -16.37 17.12
C LYS A 235 -4.86 -15.68 18.40
N LEU A 236 -3.57 -15.81 18.74
CA LEU A 236 -3.01 -15.19 19.94
C LEU A 236 -3.01 -13.67 19.82
N ARG A 237 -2.60 -13.17 18.67
CA ARG A 237 -2.66 -11.74 18.34
C ARG A 237 -4.10 -11.23 18.30
N ALA A 238 -5.01 -11.98 17.66
CA ALA A 238 -6.43 -11.63 17.64
C ALA A 238 -6.98 -11.49 19.06
N LYS A 239 -6.70 -12.47 19.93
CA LYS A 239 -7.12 -12.44 21.34
C LYS A 239 -6.56 -11.23 22.08
N MET A 240 -5.27 -10.94 21.93
CA MET A 240 -4.65 -9.75 22.52
C MET A 240 -5.38 -8.47 22.08
N ILE A 241 -5.70 -8.32 20.80
CA ILE A 241 -6.42 -7.14 20.28
C ILE A 241 -7.83 -7.07 20.86
N TYR A 242 -8.58 -8.18 20.93
CA TYR A 242 -9.91 -8.19 21.53
C TYR A 242 -9.88 -7.88 23.03
N ASP A 243 -8.93 -8.43 23.78
CA ASP A 243 -8.78 -8.16 25.21
C ASP A 243 -8.48 -6.65 25.43
N LEU A 244 -7.61 -6.05 24.61
CA LEU A 244 -7.37 -4.60 24.64
C LEU A 244 -8.62 -3.79 24.27
N HIS A 245 -9.35 -4.20 23.23
CA HIS A 245 -10.57 -3.55 22.77
C HIS A 245 -11.67 -3.56 23.85
N ASP A 246 -11.90 -4.71 24.47
CA ASP A 246 -13.03 -4.93 25.38
C ASP A 246 -12.78 -4.31 26.77
N TYR A 247 -11.53 -4.37 27.26
CA TYR A 247 -11.22 -4.01 28.65
C TYR A 247 -10.33 -2.77 28.81
N HIS A 248 -9.58 -2.37 27.78
CA HIS A 248 -8.55 -1.32 27.92
C HIS A 248 -8.67 -0.16 26.92
N TYR A 249 -9.56 -0.24 25.93
CA TYR A 249 -9.57 0.70 24.79
C TYR A 249 -9.54 2.17 25.22
N GLU A 250 -10.42 2.57 26.14
CA GLU A 250 -10.49 3.98 26.58
C GLU A 250 -9.22 4.46 27.28
N SER A 251 -8.50 3.55 27.97
CA SER A 251 -7.23 3.87 28.66
C SER A 251 -6.04 4.00 27.71
N LEU A 252 -6.18 3.52 26.47
CA LEU A 252 -5.13 3.62 25.46
C LEU A 252 -5.17 4.98 24.74
N LEU A 253 -6.32 5.66 24.75
CA LEU A 253 -6.53 6.92 24.02
C LEU A 253 -5.69 8.06 24.62
N ASP A 254 -5.14 8.89 23.74
CA ASP A 254 -4.53 10.17 24.13
C ASP A 254 -5.60 11.23 24.43
N GLU A 255 -5.15 12.42 24.85
CA GLU A 255 -6.02 13.55 25.21
C GLU A 255 -6.96 14.03 24.08
N PHE A 256 -6.70 13.64 22.82
CA PHE A 256 -7.54 13.95 21.66
C PHE A 256 -8.36 12.75 21.16
N GLY A 257 -8.33 11.64 21.90
CA GLY A 257 -9.03 10.41 21.55
C GLY A 257 -8.33 9.59 20.48
N MET A 258 -7.01 9.67 20.33
CA MET A 258 -6.22 8.94 19.31
C MET A 258 -5.28 7.89 19.92
N LEU A 259 -4.81 6.96 19.08
CA LEU A 259 -3.87 5.87 19.41
C LEU A 259 -2.59 5.97 18.57
N PRO A 260 -1.75 7.01 18.75
CA PRO A 260 -0.61 7.26 17.86
C PRO A 260 0.40 6.11 17.79
N PHE A 261 0.81 5.57 18.94
CA PHE A 261 1.84 4.53 19.06
C PHE A 261 1.25 3.12 19.01
N LEU A 262 0.19 2.91 18.23
CA LEU A 262 -0.52 1.62 18.16
C LEU A 262 0.42 0.46 17.77
N ASP A 263 1.40 0.72 16.91
CA ASP A 263 2.43 -0.26 16.51
C ASP A 263 3.36 -0.68 17.65
N GLU A 264 3.50 0.13 18.70
CA GLU A 264 4.25 -0.25 19.91
C GLU A 264 3.37 -1.07 20.88
N ILE A 265 2.05 -0.95 20.78
CA ILE A 265 1.07 -1.66 21.62
C ILE A 265 0.78 -3.04 21.05
N ILE A 266 0.36 -3.10 19.77
CA ILE A 266 -0.08 -4.34 19.12
C ILE A 266 0.91 -4.85 18.07
N GLY A 267 1.90 -4.06 17.64
CA GLY A 267 2.80 -4.43 16.53
C GLY A 267 2.19 -4.18 15.15
N ALA A 268 3.01 -4.29 14.10
CA ALA A 268 2.52 -4.50 12.73
C ALA A 268 2.37 -6.01 12.45
N ASP A 269 1.75 -6.36 11.32
CA ASP A 269 1.72 -7.73 10.79
C ASP A 269 2.32 -7.75 9.37
N TRP A 270 2.94 -8.87 9.00
CA TRP A 270 3.51 -9.06 7.67
C TRP A 270 2.38 -9.19 6.65
N THR A 271 2.37 -8.33 5.63
CA THR A 271 1.30 -8.30 4.62
C THR A 271 1.78 -8.91 3.31
N ILE A 272 1.07 -9.94 2.83
CA ILE A 272 1.20 -10.43 1.45
C ILE A 272 0.31 -9.58 0.55
N ASP A 273 0.94 -8.89 -0.39
CA ASP A 273 0.28 -8.07 -1.42
C ASP A 273 1.14 -8.15 -2.69
N LEU A 274 0.51 -8.46 -3.81
CA LEU A 274 1.18 -8.54 -5.11
C LEU A 274 1.32 -7.17 -5.76
N ASN A 275 0.54 -6.19 -5.33
CA ASN A 275 0.64 -4.83 -5.83
C ASN A 275 1.76 -4.09 -5.08
N LYS A 276 2.72 -3.57 -5.84
CA LYS A 276 3.91 -2.88 -5.30
C LYS A 276 4.13 -1.58 -6.06
N TYR A 277 5.13 -0.83 -5.60
CA TYR A 277 5.57 0.38 -6.27
C TYR A 277 5.74 0.16 -7.77
N ASP A 278 5.12 1.04 -8.57
CA ASP A 278 5.04 1.02 -10.04
C ASP A 278 4.29 -0.17 -10.68
N PHE A 279 3.72 -1.11 -9.91
CA PHE A 279 3.04 -2.28 -10.46
C PHE A 279 1.76 -2.69 -9.70
N ALA A 280 0.63 -2.72 -10.41
CA ALA A 280 -0.65 -3.22 -9.95
C ALA A 280 -0.96 -4.60 -10.57
N TYR A 281 -0.26 -5.66 -10.12
CA TYR A 281 -0.39 -7.01 -10.70
C TYR A 281 -1.69 -7.73 -10.37
N ASP A 282 -2.31 -7.40 -9.23
CA ASP A 282 -3.52 -8.05 -8.74
C ASP A 282 -4.51 -6.99 -8.26
N GLU A 283 -4.93 -6.07 -9.13
CA GLU A 283 -5.74 -4.93 -8.71
C GLU A 283 -7.11 -5.35 -8.16
N GLU A 284 -7.68 -6.42 -8.70
CA GLU A 284 -8.97 -6.99 -8.29
C GLU A 284 -8.85 -8.04 -7.17
N GLY A 285 -7.64 -8.50 -6.81
CA GLY A 285 -7.43 -9.50 -5.76
C GLY A 285 -7.70 -10.95 -6.19
N ARG A 286 -7.66 -11.23 -7.51
CA ARG A 286 -7.89 -12.56 -8.08
C ARG A 286 -6.76 -13.53 -7.78
N ILE A 287 -5.52 -13.06 -7.79
CA ILE A 287 -4.35 -13.89 -7.49
C ILE A 287 -4.29 -14.23 -6.00
N ILE A 288 -4.50 -13.25 -5.12
CA ILE A 288 -4.64 -13.51 -3.68
C ILE A 288 -5.74 -14.55 -3.40
N TRP A 289 -6.88 -14.45 -4.08
CA TRP A 289 -7.96 -15.42 -3.92
C TRP A 289 -7.57 -16.83 -4.40
N ALA A 290 -6.84 -16.94 -5.52
CA ALA A 290 -6.36 -18.23 -6.02
C ALA A 290 -5.36 -18.90 -5.05
N LEU A 291 -4.41 -18.11 -4.52
CA LEU A 291 -3.47 -18.56 -3.50
C LEU A 291 -4.20 -19.05 -2.23
N TYR A 292 -5.15 -18.26 -1.72
CA TYR A 292 -5.99 -18.64 -0.59
C TYR A 292 -6.72 -19.97 -0.85
N ASN A 293 -7.34 -20.12 -2.02
CA ASN A 293 -8.10 -21.32 -2.36
C ASN A 293 -7.22 -22.58 -2.39
N ASP A 294 -5.98 -22.46 -2.88
CA ASP A 294 -5.03 -23.58 -2.84
C ASP A 294 -4.47 -23.86 -1.43
N ILE A 295 -4.37 -22.85 -0.57
CA ILE A 295 -4.06 -23.04 0.87
C ILE A 295 -5.20 -23.79 1.56
N GLU A 296 -6.45 -23.36 1.39
CA GLU A 296 -7.62 -24.03 2.00
C GLU A 296 -7.79 -25.48 1.53
N LYS A 297 -7.37 -25.78 0.30
CA LYS A 297 -7.34 -27.14 -0.26
C LYS A 297 -6.13 -27.98 0.18
N GLY A 298 -5.21 -27.41 0.98
CA GLY A 298 -4.00 -28.07 1.44
C GLY A 298 -2.95 -28.32 0.35
N LYS A 299 -3.05 -27.65 -0.80
CA LYS A 299 -2.07 -27.76 -1.89
C LYS A 299 -0.86 -26.85 -1.66
N LEU A 300 -1.11 -25.68 -1.08
CA LEU A 300 -0.11 -24.72 -0.66
C LEU A 300 -0.18 -24.53 0.86
N LYS A 301 0.87 -23.93 1.41
CA LYS A 301 0.94 -23.53 2.81
C LYS A 301 1.16 -22.03 2.87
N ASP A 302 0.62 -21.37 3.89
CA ASP A 302 0.97 -19.96 4.12
C ASP A 302 2.46 -19.90 4.49
N PRO A 303 3.29 -19.12 3.77
CA PRO A 303 4.72 -19.10 4.01
C PRO A 303 5.10 -18.58 5.41
N ARG A 304 4.17 -17.93 6.12
CA ARG A 304 4.33 -17.39 7.47
C ARG A 304 3.99 -18.40 8.58
N ASP A 305 3.41 -19.55 8.24
CA ASP A 305 3.14 -20.60 9.23
C ASP A 305 4.44 -21.06 9.91
N ILE A 306 4.38 -21.32 11.22
CA ILE A 306 5.55 -21.65 12.05
C ILE A 306 6.29 -22.91 11.57
N ASP A 307 5.55 -23.83 10.95
CA ASP A 307 6.04 -25.10 10.42
C ASP A 307 6.19 -25.06 8.88
N SER A 308 6.25 -23.87 8.28
CA SER A 308 6.66 -23.70 6.87
C SER A 308 8.17 -23.87 6.72
N THR A 309 8.55 -24.80 5.84
CA THR A 309 9.94 -25.11 5.47
C THR A 309 10.36 -24.31 4.23
N PRO A 310 11.67 -24.23 3.92
CA PRO A 310 12.16 -23.63 2.67
C PRO A 310 11.48 -24.20 1.42
N GLU A 311 11.22 -25.51 1.38
CA GLU A 311 10.54 -26.16 0.25
C GLU A 311 9.09 -25.67 0.10
N SER A 312 8.36 -25.55 1.21
CA SER A 312 6.97 -25.06 1.17
C SER A 312 6.88 -23.57 0.79
N ARG A 313 7.86 -22.76 1.22
CA ARG A 313 7.93 -21.33 0.84
C ARG A 313 8.29 -21.15 -0.62
N ASN A 314 9.26 -21.89 -1.15
CA ASN A 314 9.56 -21.90 -2.58
C ASN A 314 8.34 -22.34 -3.41
N LYS A 315 7.63 -23.39 -2.98
CA LYS A 315 6.40 -23.82 -3.66
C LYS A 315 5.32 -22.73 -3.66
N PHE A 316 5.20 -21.98 -2.57
CA PHE A 316 4.30 -20.82 -2.51
C PHE A 316 4.73 -19.73 -3.49
N ASP A 317 6.02 -19.38 -3.53
CA ASP A 317 6.56 -18.39 -4.47
C ASP A 317 6.36 -18.81 -5.94
N ASP A 318 6.63 -20.08 -6.27
CA ASP A 318 6.42 -20.63 -7.61
C ASP A 318 4.94 -20.55 -8.03
N ALA A 319 4.02 -20.83 -7.10
CA ALA A 319 2.59 -20.72 -7.35
C ALA A 319 2.16 -19.25 -7.51
N MET A 320 2.70 -18.35 -6.68
CA MET A 320 2.46 -16.91 -6.79
C MET A 320 2.90 -16.38 -8.15
N ASP A 321 4.12 -16.70 -8.59
CA ASP A 321 4.63 -16.31 -9.90
C ASP A 321 3.82 -16.96 -11.04
N GLY A 322 3.38 -18.21 -10.88
CA GLY A 322 2.51 -18.88 -11.84
C GLY A 322 1.14 -18.21 -11.99
N TYR A 323 0.53 -17.80 -10.87
CA TYR A 323 -0.73 -17.07 -10.89
C TYR A 323 -0.57 -15.64 -11.41
N GLU A 324 0.51 -14.93 -11.05
CA GLU A 324 0.84 -13.62 -11.61
C GLU A 324 0.88 -13.70 -13.15
N ASN A 325 1.65 -14.64 -13.70
CA ASN A 325 1.76 -14.82 -15.15
C ASN A 325 0.43 -15.24 -15.82
N GLY A 326 -0.40 -16.04 -15.15
CA GLY A 326 -1.61 -16.63 -15.72
C GLY A 326 -2.89 -15.81 -15.53
N MET A 327 -2.95 -14.94 -14.52
CA MET A 327 -4.19 -14.26 -14.09
C MET A 327 -4.12 -12.74 -14.14
N VAL A 328 -2.98 -12.15 -14.50
CA VAL A 328 -2.83 -10.70 -14.66
C VAL A 328 -3.89 -10.14 -15.61
N THR A 329 -4.44 -8.98 -15.28
CA THR A 329 -5.43 -8.31 -16.15
C THR A 329 -4.81 -7.90 -17.48
N ARG A 330 -5.38 -8.34 -18.59
CA ARG A 330 -4.83 -8.14 -19.95
C ARG A 330 -5.12 -6.73 -20.48
N PHE A 331 -4.50 -5.72 -19.89
CA PHE A 331 -4.57 -4.32 -20.35
C PHE A 331 -3.87 -4.09 -21.70
N ASP A 332 -3.02 -5.03 -22.12
CA ASP A 332 -2.32 -5.06 -23.41
C ASP A 332 -3.20 -5.52 -24.59
N VAL A 333 -4.44 -5.94 -24.32
CA VAL A 333 -5.41 -6.39 -25.32
C VAL A 333 -6.54 -5.38 -25.44
N ASP A 334 -6.98 -5.11 -26.66
CA ASP A 334 -8.08 -4.17 -26.93
C ASP A 334 -9.45 -4.72 -26.45
N ILE A 335 -10.38 -3.80 -26.18
CA ILE A 335 -11.72 -4.12 -25.68
C ILE A 335 -12.54 -4.80 -26.77
N ARG A 336 -13.16 -5.92 -26.43
CA ARG A 336 -14.02 -6.71 -27.33
C ARG A 336 -15.28 -5.94 -27.71
N ASN A 337 -15.68 -6.03 -28.98
CA ASN A 337 -16.89 -5.39 -29.50
C ASN A 337 -18.19 -5.86 -28.83
N GLU A 338 -18.19 -7.08 -28.27
CA GLU A 338 -19.34 -7.65 -27.55
C GLU A 338 -19.60 -7.01 -26.18
N ARG A 339 -18.64 -6.23 -25.64
CA ARG A 339 -18.81 -5.51 -24.37
C ARG A 339 -19.79 -4.35 -24.58
N ASP A 340 -20.72 -4.18 -23.64
CA ASP A 340 -21.52 -2.97 -23.59
C ASP A 340 -20.67 -1.74 -23.20
N GLU A 341 -21.17 -0.56 -23.54
CA GLU A 341 -20.47 0.71 -23.33
C GLU A 341 -20.10 0.95 -21.86
N ARG A 342 -21.00 0.58 -20.92
CA ARG A 342 -20.75 0.74 -19.48
C ARG A 342 -19.61 -0.16 -19.02
N SER A 343 -19.57 -1.41 -19.48
CA SER A 343 -18.48 -2.34 -19.17
C SER A 343 -17.16 -1.88 -19.81
N ALA A 344 -17.18 -1.40 -21.05
CA ALA A 344 -15.98 -0.88 -21.71
C ALA A 344 -15.43 0.35 -20.96
N LYS A 345 -16.33 1.25 -20.54
CA LYS A 345 -15.97 2.43 -19.74
C LYS A 345 -15.40 2.04 -18.38
N LEU A 346 -15.98 1.06 -17.70
CA LEU A 346 -15.43 0.56 -16.45
C LEU A 346 -14.02 -0.01 -16.63
N THR A 347 -13.75 -0.76 -17.69
CA THR A 347 -12.39 -1.26 -17.99
C THR A 347 -11.39 -0.12 -18.17
N MET A 348 -11.74 0.92 -18.94
CA MET A 348 -10.90 2.12 -19.11
C MET A 348 -10.65 2.84 -17.78
N ASP A 349 -11.68 2.99 -16.96
CA ASP A 349 -11.60 3.70 -15.70
C ASP A 349 -10.80 2.89 -14.65
N THR A 350 -10.93 1.56 -14.64
CA THR A 350 -10.10 0.64 -13.84
C THR A 350 -8.63 0.72 -14.26
N LEU A 351 -8.33 0.70 -15.56
CA LEU A 351 -6.95 0.89 -16.06
C LEU A 351 -6.33 2.19 -15.53
N VAL A 352 -7.05 3.30 -15.63
CA VAL A 352 -6.58 4.60 -15.13
C VAL A 352 -6.44 4.60 -13.61
N LEU A 353 -7.38 3.99 -12.88
CA LEU A 353 -7.32 3.89 -11.41
C LEU A 353 -6.12 3.06 -10.95
N SER A 354 -5.87 1.91 -11.57
CA SER A 354 -4.70 1.05 -11.28
C SER A 354 -3.40 1.80 -11.53
N ALA A 355 -3.33 2.61 -12.58
CA ALA A 355 -2.17 3.46 -12.85
C ALA A 355 -1.90 4.48 -11.74
N LYS A 356 -2.97 5.13 -11.25
CA LYS A 356 -2.83 6.09 -10.14
C LYS A 356 -2.45 5.41 -8.84
N LEU A 357 -3.00 4.22 -8.57
CA LEU A 357 -2.65 3.42 -7.40
C LEU A 357 -1.19 2.97 -7.44
N ALA A 358 -0.72 2.48 -8.59
CA ALA A 358 0.69 2.13 -8.79
C ALA A 358 1.61 3.35 -8.59
N ALA A 359 1.27 4.49 -9.21
CA ALA A 359 2.06 5.72 -9.13
C ALA A 359 2.11 6.31 -7.71
N LEU A 360 1.04 6.17 -6.91
CA LEU A 360 0.96 6.73 -5.56
C LEU A 360 1.35 5.74 -4.45
N THR A 361 1.62 4.48 -4.78
CA THR A 361 2.16 3.50 -3.83
C THR A 361 3.61 3.87 -3.49
N PRO A 362 3.97 4.07 -2.20
CA PRO A 362 5.35 4.41 -1.84
C PRO A 362 6.35 3.29 -2.20
N PRO A 363 7.56 3.60 -2.68
CA PRO A 363 8.62 2.61 -2.95
C PRO A 363 8.88 1.69 -1.75
N GLN A 364 8.96 2.26 -0.55
CA GLN A 364 9.24 1.55 0.70
C GLN A 364 7.98 0.97 1.37
N GLY A 365 6.84 0.97 0.68
CA GLY A 365 5.56 0.52 1.21
C GLY A 365 5.04 1.37 2.38
N TYR A 366 4.01 0.84 3.04
CA TYR A 366 3.31 1.53 4.12
C TYR A 366 3.91 1.17 5.51
N PRO A 367 4.09 2.13 6.43
CA PRO A 367 4.76 1.90 7.71
C PRO A 367 4.15 0.83 8.63
N ASN A 368 2.82 0.69 8.65
CA ASN A 368 2.09 -0.24 9.51
C ASN A 368 1.53 -1.46 8.77
N ALA A 369 1.86 -1.59 7.47
CA ALA A 369 1.53 -2.75 6.65
C ALA A 369 2.77 -3.15 5.82
N PRO A 370 3.84 -3.62 6.49
CA PRO A 370 5.08 -4.02 5.80
C PRO A 370 4.82 -5.23 4.91
N TYR A 371 5.45 -5.26 3.73
CA TYR A 371 5.40 -6.41 2.84
C TYR A 371 6.08 -7.63 3.47
N TYR A 372 5.50 -8.80 3.27
CA TYR A 372 6.15 -10.07 3.55
C TYR A 372 7.02 -10.50 2.37
N PHE A 373 8.23 -10.97 2.65
CA PHE A 373 9.04 -11.72 1.70
C PHE A 373 9.37 -13.08 2.30
N THR A 374 9.29 -14.14 1.49
CA THR A 374 9.92 -15.39 1.91
C THR A 374 11.44 -15.15 2.05
N PRO A 375 12.08 -15.74 3.06
CA PRO A 375 13.53 -15.68 3.21
C PRO A 375 14.27 -16.09 1.94
N GLU A 376 13.75 -17.09 1.22
CA GLU A 376 14.33 -17.65 0.00
C GLU A 376 14.21 -16.68 -1.19
N ARG A 377 13.05 -16.04 -1.39
CA ARG A 377 12.89 -15.00 -2.43
C ARG A 377 13.77 -13.79 -2.14
N LEU A 378 13.88 -13.37 -0.87
CA LEU A 378 14.76 -12.27 -0.49
C LEU A 378 16.24 -12.59 -0.80
N GLU A 379 16.67 -13.83 -0.55
CA GLU A 379 18.01 -14.31 -0.90
C GLU A 379 18.26 -14.33 -2.41
N TRP A 380 17.26 -14.74 -3.19
CA TRP A 380 17.33 -14.70 -4.65
C TRP A 380 17.51 -13.27 -5.16
N ILE A 381 16.77 -12.30 -4.60
CA ILE A 381 16.88 -10.87 -4.95
C ILE A 381 18.28 -10.33 -4.59
N TYR A 382 18.77 -10.65 -3.39
CA TYR A 382 20.10 -10.26 -2.92
C TYR A 382 21.20 -10.79 -3.85
N LYS A 383 21.19 -12.09 -4.15
CA LYS A 383 22.20 -12.75 -5.01
C LYS A 383 22.24 -12.18 -6.43
N ARG A 384 21.13 -11.62 -6.91
CA ARG A 384 21.08 -10.95 -8.22
C ARG A 384 21.52 -9.48 -8.19
N GLY A 385 21.85 -8.94 -7.02
CA GLY A 385 22.28 -7.55 -6.87
C GLY A 385 21.14 -6.53 -6.97
N TYR A 386 19.89 -6.96 -6.72
CA TYR A 386 18.70 -6.10 -6.81
C TYR A 386 18.07 -5.78 -5.45
N LEU A 387 18.65 -6.24 -4.33
CA LEU A 387 18.08 -5.99 -3.01
C LEU A 387 18.37 -4.56 -2.56
N ASP A 388 17.39 -3.69 -2.74
CA ASP A 388 17.47 -2.29 -2.34
C ASP A 388 17.34 -2.16 -0.82
N LYS A 389 18.42 -1.74 -0.17
CA LYS A 389 18.48 -1.58 1.30
C LYS A 389 17.51 -0.54 1.84
N LEU A 390 17.04 0.39 0.99
CA LEU A 390 16.02 1.35 1.39
C LEU A 390 14.67 0.67 1.61
N LEU A 391 14.45 -0.55 1.14
CA LEU A 391 13.22 -1.30 1.38
C LEU A 391 13.19 -2.02 2.74
N ASP A 392 14.23 -1.89 3.57
CA ASP A 392 14.23 -2.47 4.92
C ASP A 392 13.06 -1.89 5.74
N PRO A 393 12.11 -2.74 6.17
CA PRO A 393 10.89 -2.26 6.83
C PRO A 393 11.18 -1.61 8.20
N ARG A 394 12.37 -1.81 8.76
CA ARG A 394 12.82 -1.25 10.05
C ARG A 394 13.30 0.20 9.94
N ILE A 395 13.40 0.76 8.73
CA ILE A 395 13.70 2.18 8.53
C ILE A 395 12.57 3.02 9.16
N PRO A 396 12.87 3.92 10.12
CA PRO A 396 11.88 4.79 10.75
C PRO A 396 11.01 5.52 9.74
N ALA A 397 9.71 5.65 10.02
CA ALA A 397 8.76 6.25 9.08
C ALA A 397 9.21 7.64 8.60
N ILE A 398 9.76 8.45 9.50
CA ILE A 398 10.25 9.80 9.19
C ILE A 398 11.45 9.82 8.23
N TYR A 399 12.17 8.71 8.06
CA TYR A 399 13.33 8.59 7.16
C TYR A 399 13.00 7.92 5.82
N ARG A 400 11.75 7.49 5.64
CA ARG A 400 11.27 6.98 4.34
C ARG A 400 11.18 8.11 3.31
N TYR A 401 11.31 7.74 2.04
CA TYR A 401 11.39 8.61 0.88
C TYR A 401 10.13 9.45 0.71
N ASN A 402 8.96 8.86 0.94
CA ASN A 402 7.66 9.53 0.83
C ASN A 402 7.33 10.45 2.02
N PHE A 403 8.15 10.49 3.08
CA PHE A 403 7.90 11.36 4.21
C PHE A 403 8.29 12.82 3.88
N PRO A 404 7.43 13.82 4.14
CA PRO A 404 7.70 15.20 3.73
C PRO A 404 8.97 15.78 4.35
N GLN A 405 9.86 16.28 3.50
CA GLN A 405 11.15 16.84 3.93
C GLN A 405 10.99 18.04 4.88
N GLU A 406 9.99 18.89 4.65
CA GLU A 406 9.69 20.02 5.54
C GLU A 406 9.26 19.56 6.93
N LEU A 407 8.42 18.52 7.02
CA LEU A 407 7.99 17.97 8.29
C LEU A 407 9.15 17.29 9.02
N ARG A 408 10.01 16.57 8.30
CA ARG A 408 11.27 16.02 8.83
C ARG A 408 12.17 17.12 9.39
N ALA A 409 12.28 18.25 8.70
CA ALA A 409 13.05 19.40 9.18
C ALA A 409 12.46 20.01 10.45
N LYS A 410 11.13 20.14 10.55
CA LYS A 410 10.42 20.59 11.76
C LYS A 410 10.68 19.68 12.97
N ILE A 411 10.60 18.35 12.77
CA ILE A 411 10.90 17.37 13.82
C ILE A 411 12.35 17.51 14.32
N ARG A 412 13.32 17.64 13.40
CA ARG A 412 14.73 17.82 13.75
C ARG A 412 15.00 19.14 14.47
N ALA A 413 14.35 20.22 14.04
CA ALA A 413 14.47 21.52 14.68
C ALA A 413 13.93 21.48 16.12
N TYR A 414 12.75 20.88 16.32
CA TYR A 414 12.17 20.67 17.63
C TYR A 414 13.09 19.83 18.54
N ALA A 415 13.64 18.73 18.03
CA ALA A 415 14.58 17.90 18.78
C ALA A 415 15.82 18.67 19.23
N LYS A 416 16.37 19.51 18.35
CA LYS A 416 17.52 20.37 18.68
C LYS A 416 17.19 21.42 19.74
N GLU A 417 16.05 22.11 19.60
CA GLU A 417 15.60 23.14 20.56
C GLU A 417 15.40 22.56 21.96
N HIS A 418 14.86 21.34 22.04
CA HIS A 418 14.53 20.68 23.31
C HIS A 418 15.60 19.66 23.77
N ASN A 419 16.78 19.64 23.16
CA ASN A 419 17.90 18.74 23.52
C ASN A 419 17.52 17.24 23.54
N ILE A 420 16.65 16.81 22.64
CA ILE A 420 16.23 15.41 22.51
C ILE A 420 17.29 14.64 21.72
N LYS A 421 17.87 13.61 22.35
CA LYS A 421 18.85 12.69 21.74
C LYS A 421 18.15 11.41 21.30
N GLU A 422 18.58 10.83 20.18
CA GLU A 422 18.09 9.54 19.64
C GLU A 422 18.44 8.33 20.51
#